data_AF-A0A0S7Z1C6-F1
#
_entry.id   AF-A0A0S7Z1C6-F1
#
_cell.length_a   1.000
_cell.length_b   1.000
_cell.length_c   1.000
_cell.angle_alpha   90.00
_cell.angle_beta   90.00
_cell.angle_gamma   90.00
#
_symmetry.space_group_name_H-M   'P 1'
#
loop_
_entity.id
_entity.type
_entity.pdbx_description
1 polymer ?
#
loop_
_entity_poly.entity_id
_entity_poly.type
_entity_poly.pdbx_seq_one_letter_code
_entity_poly.pdbx_strand_id
1 'polypeptide(L)'
;MPSSTSRSVFSALLLATVSGTAACGGGAARYQGMEANQLFQVATNEFESGDHGNAIEALDRLLVAHGDWDRIPEARLMLGDVYYDRGDYLTARAEYRRFLDRYAGHERSADAALGICKSLAGLAPKPQRDQAYTQEAMSSCRNVVVDFAGRQQAAEAAIISNELRLTLAEKDYMNADFYFRRRMYDSAIKYYEFVVNLYPESPYAPQALLGLYQSNQAIGYDDLADEARDRLLLEYPDSEAASEVRTDDEGR
;
A
#
# COMPACT_ATOMS: atom_id res chain seq x y z
N MET A 1 -30.54 46.85 -65.10
CA MET A 1 -30.56 45.71 -64.16
C MET A 1 -30.25 44.46 -64.97
N PRO A 2 -29.02 43.95 -64.98
CA PRO A 2 -28.61 42.98 -65.98
C PRO A 2 -28.94 41.55 -65.56
N SER A 3 -29.38 40.82 -66.57
CA SER A 3 -29.73 39.40 -66.63
C SER A 3 -28.51 38.49 -66.70
N SER A 4 -28.62 37.35 -66.03
CA SER A 4 -28.06 36.02 -66.31
C SER A 4 -27.09 35.87 -67.49
N THR A 5 -25.89 35.32 -67.23
CA THR A 5 -25.32 34.23 -68.04
C THR A 5 -24.46 33.28 -67.19
N SER A 6 -24.70 31.99 -67.43
CA SER A 6 -24.10 30.80 -66.85
C SER A 6 -22.60 30.64 -67.16
N ARG A 7 -21.83 30.14 -66.19
CA ARG A 7 -20.60 29.37 -66.46
C ARG A 7 -20.47 28.19 -65.49
N SER A 8 -20.63 27.01 -66.07
CA SER A 8 -20.31 25.70 -65.51
C SER A 8 -18.82 25.57 -65.21
N VAL A 9 -18.48 25.08 -64.02
CA VAL A 9 -17.13 24.55 -63.73
C VAL A 9 -17.30 23.16 -63.08
N PHE A 10 -16.89 22.17 -63.86
CA PHE A 10 -16.68 20.77 -63.48
C PHE A 10 -15.35 20.61 -62.72
N SER A 11 -15.20 19.48 -62.00
CA SER A 11 -13.97 18.94 -61.41
C SER A 11 -13.61 19.46 -60.01
N ALA A 12 -13.23 18.65 -59.02
CA ALA A 12 -13.11 17.20 -58.92
C ALA A 12 -13.25 16.84 -57.43
N LEU A 13 -14.06 15.82 -57.15
CA LEU A 13 -14.23 15.23 -55.83
C LEU A 13 -13.04 14.29 -55.58
N LEU A 14 -12.17 14.63 -54.62
CA LEU A 14 -11.09 13.74 -54.16
C LEU A 14 -11.45 13.24 -52.75
N LEU A 15 -11.99 12.02 -52.70
CA LEU A 15 -12.08 11.23 -51.47
C LEU A 15 -10.66 10.96 -50.97
N ALA A 16 -10.33 11.42 -49.77
CA ALA A 16 -9.18 10.93 -49.02
C ALA A 16 -9.64 9.78 -48.11
N THR A 17 -9.53 8.55 -48.63
CA THR A 17 -9.71 7.31 -47.88
C THR A 17 -8.51 7.04 -46.96
N VAL A 18 -8.85 6.77 -45.70
CA VAL A 18 -8.18 5.96 -44.66
C VAL A 18 -6.96 5.16 -45.14
N SER A 19 -5.83 5.28 -44.42
CA SER A 19 -5.10 4.17 -43.77
C SER A 19 -3.65 4.57 -43.51
N GLY A 20 -3.32 4.75 -42.23
CA GLY A 20 -1.96 4.96 -41.76
C GLY A 20 -1.88 4.60 -40.28
N THR A 21 -2.28 3.37 -39.96
CA THR A 21 -1.95 2.74 -38.68
C THR A 21 -0.42 2.65 -38.61
N ALA A 22 0.21 3.65 -37.99
CA ALA A 22 1.57 3.49 -37.50
C ALA A 22 1.51 2.40 -36.42
N ALA A 23 1.84 1.19 -36.85
CA ALA A 23 1.90 0.01 -36.04
C ALA A 23 2.89 0.26 -34.89
N CYS A 24 2.37 0.28 -33.66
CA CYS A 24 3.10 -0.09 -32.46
C CYS A 24 3.64 -1.52 -32.67
N GLY A 25 4.86 -1.64 -33.19
CA GLY A 25 5.44 -2.93 -33.56
C GLY A 25 6.96 -2.96 -33.54
N GLY A 26 7.60 -2.07 -32.78
CA GLY A 26 9.07 -1.97 -32.72
C GLY A 26 9.74 -2.57 -31.48
N GLY A 27 9.00 -2.81 -30.39
CA GLY A 27 9.59 -3.25 -29.10
C GLY A 27 10.29 -4.60 -29.20
N ALA A 28 9.59 -5.60 -29.77
CA ALA A 28 10.07 -6.99 -29.81
C ALA A 28 11.44 -7.18 -30.50
N ALA A 29 11.92 -6.24 -31.31
CA ALA A 29 13.22 -6.30 -31.98
C ALA A 29 14.37 -5.68 -31.16
N ARG A 30 14.09 -4.82 -30.17
CA ARG A 30 15.10 -4.01 -29.47
C ARG A 30 16.15 -4.86 -28.75
N TYR A 31 15.73 -5.99 -28.19
CA TYR A 31 16.58 -6.89 -27.39
C TYR A 31 16.77 -8.29 -28.01
N GLN A 32 16.43 -8.46 -29.29
CA GLN A 32 16.63 -9.74 -29.97
C GLN A 32 18.12 -10.06 -30.14
N GLY A 33 18.47 -11.32 -29.92
CA GLY A 33 19.84 -11.82 -30.10
C GLY A 33 20.83 -11.40 -29.01
N MET A 34 20.41 -10.66 -27.98
CA MET A 34 21.26 -10.33 -26.85
C MET A 34 21.45 -11.52 -25.91
N GLU A 35 22.67 -11.64 -25.38
CA GLU A 35 23.04 -12.66 -24.39
C GLU A 35 22.50 -12.32 -22.99
N ALA A 36 22.38 -13.32 -22.11
CA ALA A 36 21.81 -13.15 -20.78
C ALA A 36 22.49 -12.02 -19.97
N ASN A 37 23.83 -12.00 -19.92
CA ASN A 37 24.57 -10.95 -19.22
C ASN A 37 24.30 -9.55 -19.78
N GLN A 38 24.13 -9.41 -21.10
CA GLN A 38 23.85 -8.12 -21.74
C GLN A 38 22.44 -7.64 -21.39
N LEU A 39 21.44 -8.52 -21.47
CA LEU A 39 20.06 -8.19 -21.10
C LEU A 39 19.96 -7.76 -19.63
N PHE A 40 20.64 -8.49 -18.73
CA PHE A 40 20.65 -8.14 -17.31
C PHE A 40 21.34 -6.79 -17.05
N GLN A 41 22.44 -6.51 -17.75
CA GLN A 41 23.12 -5.22 -17.64
C GLN A 41 22.25 -4.07 -18.18
N VAL A 42 21.58 -4.27 -19.31
CA VAL A 42 20.61 -3.30 -19.85
C VAL A 42 19.50 -3.05 -18.85
N ALA A 43 18.87 -4.11 -18.33
CA ALA A 43 17.81 -3.99 -17.33
C ALA A 43 18.26 -3.21 -16.10
N THR A 44 19.47 -3.48 -15.59
CA THR A 44 20.05 -2.77 -14.45
C THR A 44 20.21 -1.28 -14.76
N ASN A 45 20.82 -0.92 -15.90
CA ASN A 45 21.04 0.47 -16.28
C ASN A 45 19.73 1.24 -16.52
N GLU A 46 18.74 0.59 -17.15
CA GLU A 46 17.42 1.17 -17.42
C GLU A 46 16.65 1.34 -16.10
N PHE A 47 16.79 0.43 -15.15
CA PHE A 47 16.19 0.59 -13.82
C PHE A 47 16.86 1.73 -13.04
N GLU A 48 18.19 1.79 -13.02
CA GLU A 48 18.94 2.88 -12.37
C GLU A 48 18.64 4.25 -12.96
N SER A 49 18.27 4.33 -14.25
CA SER A 49 17.87 5.57 -14.91
C SER A 49 16.39 5.93 -14.69
N GLY A 50 15.60 5.05 -14.06
CA GLY A 50 14.17 5.19 -13.84
C GLY A 50 13.29 4.80 -15.04
N ASP A 51 13.87 4.26 -16.12
CA ASP A 51 13.11 3.72 -17.24
C ASP A 51 12.62 2.30 -16.94
N HIS A 52 11.58 2.22 -16.12
CA HIS A 52 10.95 0.95 -15.73
C HIS A 52 10.43 0.15 -16.93
N GLY A 53 10.02 0.82 -18.01
CA GLY A 53 9.47 0.17 -19.20
C GLY A 53 10.54 -0.66 -19.93
N ASN A 54 11.67 -0.02 -20.24
CA ASN A 54 12.80 -0.69 -20.88
C ASN A 54 13.41 -1.77 -19.97
N ALA A 55 13.48 -1.52 -18.66
CA ALA A 55 13.98 -2.49 -17.69
C ALA A 55 13.12 -3.77 -17.67
N ILE A 56 11.78 -3.62 -17.61
CA ILE A 56 10.84 -4.75 -17.67
C ILE A 56 11.01 -5.52 -18.97
N GLU A 57 11.06 -4.85 -20.12
CA GLU A 57 11.17 -5.51 -21.42
C GLU A 57 12.48 -6.32 -21.55
N ALA A 58 13.60 -5.79 -21.05
CA ALA A 58 14.87 -6.51 -21.02
C ALA A 58 14.84 -7.72 -20.07
N LEU A 59 14.24 -7.59 -18.89
CA LEU A 59 14.09 -8.68 -17.91
C LEU A 59 13.15 -9.77 -18.40
N ASP A 60 11.99 -9.42 -18.98
CA ASP A 60 11.07 -10.38 -19.57
C ASP A 60 11.74 -11.17 -20.69
N ARG A 61 12.50 -10.48 -21.55
CA ARG A 61 13.27 -11.14 -22.60
C ARG A 61 14.29 -12.10 -22.02
N LEU A 62 15.02 -11.70 -20.97
CA LEU A 62 16.00 -12.54 -20.29
C LEU A 62 15.36 -13.79 -19.69
N LEU A 63 14.27 -13.62 -18.92
CA LEU A 63 13.58 -14.73 -18.25
C LEU A 63 12.97 -15.74 -19.23
N VAL A 64 12.57 -15.29 -20.43
CA VAL A 64 12.02 -16.16 -21.48
C VAL A 64 13.11 -16.82 -22.32
N ALA A 65 14.14 -16.07 -22.72
CA ALA A 65 15.15 -16.55 -23.69
C ALA A 65 16.29 -17.35 -23.03
N HIS A 66 16.59 -17.08 -21.76
CA HIS A 66 17.77 -17.58 -21.05
C HIS A 66 17.40 -18.16 -19.68
N GLY A 67 16.33 -18.96 -19.61
CA GLY A 67 15.75 -19.45 -18.35
C GLY A 67 16.61 -20.40 -17.52
N ASP A 68 17.74 -20.85 -18.07
CA ASP A 68 18.77 -21.70 -17.44
C ASP A 68 20.00 -20.91 -16.96
N TRP A 69 20.03 -19.58 -17.18
CA TRP A 69 21.13 -18.74 -16.71
C TRP A 69 21.22 -18.75 -15.17
N ASP A 70 22.44 -18.84 -14.64
CA ASP A 70 22.68 -19.04 -13.20
C ASP A 70 22.07 -17.96 -12.31
N ARG A 71 21.90 -16.74 -12.85
CA ARG A 71 21.41 -15.56 -12.12
C ARG A 71 19.94 -15.22 -12.40
N ILE A 72 19.16 -16.20 -12.86
CA ILE A 72 17.71 -16.05 -13.05
C ILE A 72 16.96 -15.69 -11.76
N PRO A 73 17.33 -16.20 -10.56
CA PRO A 73 16.74 -15.73 -9.31
C PRO A 73 16.87 -14.21 -9.15
N GLU A 74 18.05 -13.65 -9.38
CA GLU A 74 18.33 -12.21 -9.25
C GLU A 74 17.57 -11.39 -10.28
N ALA A 75 17.48 -11.87 -11.52
CA ALA A 75 16.66 -11.23 -12.55
C ALA A 75 15.18 -11.19 -12.19
N ARG A 76 14.63 -12.29 -11.67
CA ARG A 76 13.22 -12.34 -11.24
C ARG A 76 12.96 -11.41 -10.07
N LEU A 77 13.89 -11.35 -9.12
CA LEU A 77 13.79 -10.47 -7.97
C LEU A 77 13.84 -8.99 -8.41
N MET A 78 14.79 -8.64 -9.29
CA MET A 78 14.88 -7.31 -9.89
C MET A 78 13.60 -6.93 -10.66
N LEU A 79 12.96 -7.88 -11.35
CA LEU A 79 11.70 -7.60 -12.03
C LEU A 79 10.60 -7.21 -11.05
N GLY A 80 10.53 -7.88 -9.89
CA GLY A 80 9.67 -7.47 -8.78
C GLY A 80 9.97 -6.05 -8.29
N ASP A 81 11.26 -5.74 -8.10
CA ASP A 81 11.72 -4.41 -7.66
C ASP A 81 11.34 -3.30 -8.67
N VAL A 82 11.50 -3.55 -9.97
CA VAL A 82 11.13 -2.61 -11.03
C VAL A 82 9.62 -2.37 -11.06
N TYR A 83 8.80 -3.42 -10.91
CA TYR A 83 7.35 -3.24 -10.82
C TYR A 83 6.94 -2.48 -9.57
N TYR A 84 7.63 -2.71 -8.45
CA TYR A 84 7.38 -2.01 -7.19
C TYR A 84 7.67 -0.52 -7.34
N ASP A 85 8.82 -0.15 -7.90
CA ASP A 85 9.22 1.25 -8.09
C ASP A 85 8.30 1.97 -9.09
N ARG A 86 7.79 1.25 -10.10
CA ARG A 86 6.76 1.73 -11.02
C ARG A 86 5.39 1.94 -10.35
N GLY A 87 5.20 1.50 -9.10
CA GLY A 87 3.92 1.54 -8.38
C GLY A 87 2.93 0.44 -8.79
N ASP A 88 3.36 -0.55 -9.57
CA ASP A 88 2.55 -1.70 -9.98
C ASP A 88 2.65 -2.82 -8.94
N TYR A 89 2.14 -2.53 -7.75
CA TYR A 89 2.33 -3.37 -6.57
C TYR A 89 1.71 -4.77 -6.70
N LEU A 90 0.62 -4.93 -7.46
CA LEU A 90 0.02 -6.24 -7.69
C LEU A 90 0.95 -7.14 -8.51
N THR A 91 1.56 -6.57 -9.56
CA THR A 91 2.51 -7.32 -10.40
C THR A 91 3.82 -7.56 -9.66
N ALA A 92 4.32 -6.57 -8.92
CA ALA A 92 5.49 -6.72 -8.05
C ALA A 92 5.32 -7.88 -7.07
N ARG A 93 4.21 -7.89 -6.32
CA ARG A 93 3.84 -8.98 -5.41
C ARG A 93 3.84 -10.34 -6.10
N ALA A 94 3.31 -10.41 -7.32
CA ALA A 94 3.25 -11.66 -8.08
C ALA A 94 4.66 -12.17 -8.44
N GLU A 95 5.58 -11.30 -8.84
CA GLU A 95 6.96 -11.69 -9.16
C GLU A 95 7.76 -12.10 -7.92
N TYR A 96 7.62 -11.38 -6.80
CA TYR A 96 8.23 -11.80 -5.55
C TYR A 96 7.68 -13.15 -5.06
N ARG A 97 6.38 -13.41 -5.23
CA ARG A 97 5.79 -14.71 -4.89
C ARG A 97 6.35 -15.83 -5.77
N ARG A 98 6.46 -15.60 -7.09
CA ARG A 98 7.11 -16.56 -8.00
C ARG A 98 8.55 -16.85 -7.61
N PHE A 99 9.28 -15.85 -7.12
CA PHE A 99 10.62 -16.06 -6.58
C PHE A 99 10.58 -17.03 -5.40
N LEU A 100 9.74 -16.78 -4.40
CA LEU A 100 9.64 -17.65 -3.22
C LEU A 100 9.17 -19.07 -3.55
N ASP A 101 8.20 -19.21 -4.45
CA ASP A 101 7.66 -20.51 -4.87
C ASP A 101 8.73 -21.39 -5.54
N ARG A 102 9.66 -20.77 -6.29
CA ARG A 102 10.69 -21.49 -7.07
C ARG A 102 12.04 -21.57 -6.36
N TYR A 103 12.34 -20.61 -5.49
CA TYR A 103 13.66 -20.40 -4.90
C TYR A 103 13.60 -20.20 -3.37
N ALA A 104 12.70 -20.90 -2.67
CA ALA A 104 12.46 -20.74 -1.23
C ALA A 104 13.71 -20.80 -0.33
N GLY A 105 14.75 -21.55 -0.74
CA GLY A 105 16.02 -21.67 0.00
C GLY A 105 17.11 -20.67 -0.41
N HIS A 106 16.83 -19.78 -1.36
CA HIS A 106 17.82 -18.82 -1.87
C HIS A 106 18.15 -17.76 -0.80
N GLU A 107 19.38 -17.25 -0.80
CA GLU A 107 19.83 -16.26 0.19
C GLU A 107 18.96 -14.99 0.21
N ARG A 108 18.47 -14.60 -0.97
CA ARG A 108 17.57 -13.45 -1.22
C ARG A 108 16.08 -13.72 -0.96
N SER A 109 15.70 -14.86 -0.38
CA SER A 109 14.28 -15.13 -0.05
C SER A 109 13.71 -14.11 0.94
N ALA A 110 14.54 -13.59 1.84
CA ALA A 110 14.14 -12.51 2.75
C ALA A 110 13.77 -11.23 1.99
N ASP A 111 14.50 -10.88 0.92
CA ASP A 111 14.21 -9.72 0.07
C ASP A 111 12.86 -9.87 -0.63
N ALA A 112 12.60 -11.05 -1.21
CA ALA A 112 11.33 -11.32 -1.89
C ALA A 112 10.14 -11.29 -0.92
N ALA A 113 10.28 -11.88 0.27
CA ALA A 113 9.22 -11.87 1.28
C ALA A 113 8.92 -10.44 1.77
N LEU A 114 9.96 -9.63 2.01
CA LEU A 114 9.80 -8.21 2.30
C LEU A 114 9.16 -7.46 1.12
N GLY A 115 9.54 -7.76 -0.12
CA GLY A 115 8.93 -7.20 -1.33
C GLY A 115 7.43 -7.44 -1.41
N ILE A 116 6.94 -8.62 -1.00
CA ILE A 116 5.51 -8.92 -0.88
C ILE A 116 4.85 -8.04 0.20
N CYS A 117 5.45 -7.96 1.39
CA CYS A 117 4.98 -7.09 2.48
C CYS A 117 4.87 -5.63 2.03
N LYS A 118 5.93 -5.08 1.41
CA LYS A 118 5.96 -3.71 0.88
C LYS A 118 4.92 -3.49 -0.22
N SER A 119 4.79 -4.41 -1.16
CA SER A 119 3.81 -4.30 -2.25
C SER A 119 2.37 -4.27 -1.72
N LEU A 120 2.06 -5.11 -0.73
CA LEU A 120 0.76 -5.09 -0.07
C LEU A 120 0.54 -3.78 0.71
N ALA A 121 1.57 -3.26 1.39
CA ALA A 121 1.50 -1.98 2.07
C ALA A 121 1.28 -0.81 1.09
N GLY A 122 1.89 -0.85 -0.10
CA GLY A 122 1.64 0.12 -1.18
C GLY A 122 0.20 0.11 -1.71
N LEU A 123 -0.52 -1.00 -1.54
CA LEU A 123 -1.95 -1.13 -1.87
C LEU A 123 -2.87 -0.71 -0.71
N ALA A 124 -2.33 -0.51 0.50
CA ALA A 124 -3.11 -0.13 1.67
C ALA A 124 -3.73 1.26 1.47
N PRO A 125 -5.06 1.39 1.52
CA PRO A 125 -5.71 2.68 1.31
C PRO A 125 -5.78 3.48 2.61
N LYS A 126 -6.05 4.78 2.48
CA LYS A 126 -6.35 5.65 3.63
C LYS A 126 -7.43 5.07 4.57
N PRO A 127 -7.38 5.39 5.89
CA PRO A 127 -8.19 4.73 6.94
C PRO A 127 -9.71 4.66 6.67
N GLN A 128 -10.26 5.65 5.98
CA GLN A 128 -11.72 5.73 5.75
C GLN A 128 -12.25 4.68 4.76
N ARG A 129 -11.37 4.02 4.00
CA ARG A 129 -11.75 2.99 3.01
C ARG A 129 -11.74 1.58 3.61
N ASP A 130 -12.17 0.60 2.82
CA ASP A 130 -11.99 -0.81 3.14
C ASP A 130 -10.51 -1.14 3.35
N GLN A 131 -10.18 -1.87 4.41
CA GLN A 131 -8.80 -2.10 4.86
C GLN A 131 -8.31 -3.53 4.61
N ALA A 132 -8.91 -4.26 3.65
CA ALA A 132 -8.50 -5.64 3.35
C ALA A 132 -6.99 -5.72 3.02
N TYR A 133 -6.47 -4.83 2.18
CA TYR A 133 -5.04 -4.80 1.87
C TYR A 133 -4.17 -4.42 3.07
N THR A 134 -4.63 -3.52 3.95
CA THR A 134 -3.89 -3.16 5.18
C THR A 134 -3.74 -4.36 6.11
N GLN A 135 -4.79 -5.15 6.28
CA GLN A 135 -4.77 -6.37 7.09
C GLN A 135 -3.92 -7.48 6.46
N GLU A 136 -4.02 -7.65 5.14
CA GLU A 136 -3.19 -8.60 4.38
C GLU A 136 -1.71 -8.21 4.47
N ALA A 137 -1.39 -6.93 4.28
CA ALA A 137 -0.05 -6.38 4.41
C ALA A 137 0.52 -6.61 5.80
N MET A 138 -0.23 -6.26 6.85
CA MET A 138 0.19 -6.43 8.24
C MET A 138 0.49 -7.91 8.55
N SER A 139 -0.34 -8.83 8.05
CA SER A 139 -0.13 -10.27 8.21
C SER A 139 1.12 -10.75 7.47
N SER A 140 1.30 -10.31 6.22
CA SER A 140 2.49 -10.61 5.42
C SER A 140 3.78 -10.11 6.10
N CYS A 141 3.80 -8.87 6.56
CA CYS A 141 4.96 -8.29 7.23
C CYS A 141 5.29 -9.02 8.55
N ARG A 142 4.27 -9.44 9.33
CA ARG A 142 4.49 -10.27 10.53
C ARG A 142 5.12 -11.62 10.21
N ASN A 143 4.74 -12.25 9.10
CA ASN A 143 5.38 -13.49 8.66
C ASN A 143 6.87 -13.23 8.35
N VAL A 144 7.22 -12.12 7.68
CA VAL A 144 8.62 -11.75 7.45
C VAL A 144 9.39 -11.58 8.77
N VAL A 145 8.79 -10.92 9.76
CA VAL A 145 9.39 -10.73 11.09
C VAL A 145 9.71 -12.07 11.76
N VAL A 146 8.80 -13.04 11.67
CA VAL A 146 8.94 -14.36 12.28
C VAL A 146 9.93 -15.22 11.50
N ASP A 147 9.73 -15.36 10.20
CA ASP A 147 10.48 -16.30 9.34
C ASP A 147 11.93 -15.87 9.12
N PHE A 148 12.21 -14.56 9.17
CA PHE A 148 13.55 -13.99 8.94
C PHE A 148 14.08 -13.23 10.16
N ALA A 149 13.68 -13.64 11.37
CA ALA A 149 14.09 -13.03 12.63
C ALA A 149 15.61 -12.80 12.70
N GLY A 150 16.01 -11.61 13.17
CA GLY A 150 17.41 -11.19 13.26
C GLY A 150 18.04 -10.66 11.97
N ARG A 151 17.34 -10.71 10.83
CA ARG A 151 17.78 -10.07 9.58
C ARG A 151 17.25 -8.64 9.47
N GLN A 152 17.89 -7.83 8.62
CA GLN A 152 17.47 -6.45 8.34
C GLN A 152 16.03 -6.38 7.79
N GLN A 153 15.64 -7.34 6.95
CA GLN A 153 14.30 -7.40 6.36
C GLN A 153 13.20 -7.59 7.40
N ALA A 154 13.48 -8.33 8.48
CA ALA A 154 12.55 -8.47 9.60
C ALA A 154 12.39 -7.16 10.36
N ALA A 155 13.48 -6.41 10.60
CA ALA A 155 13.41 -5.10 11.23
C ALA A 155 12.59 -4.11 10.39
N GLU A 156 12.79 -4.09 9.07
CA GLU A 156 12.03 -3.23 8.17
C GLU A 156 10.55 -3.63 8.10
N ALA A 157 10.24 -4.94 8.00
CA ALA A 157 8.88 -5.43 8.02
C ALA A 157 8.16 -5.12 9.34
N ALA A 158 8.87 -5.11 10.48
CA ALA A 158 8.30 -4.72 11.77
C ALA A 158 7.85 -3.25 11.79
N ILE A 159 8.65 -2.36 11.20
CA ILE A 159 8.31 -0.93 11.06
C ILE A 159 7.03 -0.79 10.22
N ILE A 160 7.00 -1.37 9.03
CA ILE A 160 5.83 -1.34 8.13
C ILE A 160 4.60 -1.94 8.83
N SER A 161 4.74 -3.08 9.51
CA SER A 161 3.64 -3.70 10.24
C SER A 161 3.08 -2.80 11.34
N ASN A 162 3.93 -2.00 12.01
CA ASN A 162 3.47 -1.08 13.04
C ASN A 162 2.74 0.13 12.43
N GLU A 163 3.23 0.69 11.33
CA GLU A 163 2.54 1.77 10.59
C GLU A 163 1.14 1.35 10.12
N LEU A 164 1.02 0.14 9.57
CA LEU A 164 -0.28 -0.43 9.17
C LEU A 164 -1.21 -0.63 10.37
N ARG A 165 -0.66 -1.06 11.52
CA ARG A 165 -1.42 -1.18 12.77
C ARG A 165 -1.94 0.18 13.25
N LEU A 166 -1.14 1.24 13.14
CA LEU A 166 -1.57 2.61 13.48
C LEU A 166 -2.66 3.13 12.54
N THR A 167 -2.61 2.76 11.26
CA THR A 167 -3.68 3.09 10.28
C THR A 167 -5.02 2.44 10.68
N LEU A 168 -4.99 1.21 11.18
CA LEU A 168 -6.19 0.53 11.68
C LEU A 168 -6.70 1.19 12.98
N ALA A 169 -5.81 1.56 13.89
CA ALA A 169 -6.16 2.30 15.10
C ALA A 169 -6.84 3.65 14.77
N GLU A 170 -6.28 4.40 13.82
CA GLU A 170 -6.87 5.66 13.34
C GLU A 170 -8.28 5.44 12.79
N LYS A 171 -8.48 4.39 11.97
CA LYS A 171 -9.79 4.06 11.41
C LYS A 171 -10.83 3.84 12.51
N ASP A 172 -10.50 3.00 13.49
CA ASP A 172 -11.44 2.66 14.56
C ASP A 172 -11.74 3.88 15.44
N TYR A 173 -10.72 4.70 15.74
CA TYR A 173 -10.90 5.96 16.44
C TYR A 173 -11.80 6.94 15.67
N MET A 174 -11.57 7.11 14.36
CA MET A 174 -12.40 7.97 13.51
C MET A 174 -13.88 7.53 13.49
N ASN A 175 -14.12 6.21 13.50
CA ASN A 175 -15.47 5.68 13.59
C ASN A 175 -16.10 5.98 14.95
N ALA A 176 -15.35 5.79 16.04
CA ALA A 176 -15.81 6.09 17.39
C ALA A 176 -16.23 7.56 17.54
N ASP A 177 -15.35 8.47 17.15
CA ASP A 177 -15.56 9.92 17.19
C ASP A 177 -16.72 10.37 16.28
N PHE A 178 -16.90 9.73 15.12
CA PHE A 178 -18.07 9.95 14.27
C PHE A 178 -19.40 9.61 14.97
N TYR A 179 -19.47 8.47 15.66
CA TYR A 179 -20.66 8.08 16.42
C TYR A 179 -20.88 8.94 17.66
N PHE A 180 -19.79 9.29 18.36
CA PHE A 180 -19.82 10.15 19.54
C PHE A 180 -20.44 11.51 19.24
N ARG A 181 -19.98 12.19 18.17
CA ARG A 181 -20.55 13.49 17.76
C ARG A 181 -22.02 13.43 17.38
N ARG A 182 -22.53 12.26 16.99
CA ARG A 182 -23.95 12.02 16.70
C ARG A 182 -24.75 11.59 17.92
N ARG A 183 -24.13 11.58 19.11
CA ARG A 183 -24.71 11.12 20.38
C ARG A 183 -25.14 9.66 20.34
N MET A 184 -24.54 8.87 19.45
CA MET A 184 -24.74 7.42 19.36
C MET A 184 -23.73 6.72 20.26
N TYR A 185 -23.84 6.95 21.58
CA TYR A 185 -22.81 6.60 22.56
C TYR A 185 -22.52 5.11 22.64
N ASP A 186 -23.53 4.23 22.56
CA ASP A 186 -23.29 2.77 22.55
C ASP A 186 -22.39 2.33 21.39
N SER A 187 -22.58 2.94 20.21
CA SER A 187 -21.75 2.66 19.04
C SER A 187 -20.35 3.26 19.19
N ALA A 188 -20.25 4.47 19.74
CA ALA A 188 -18.97 5.11 20.01
C ALA A 188 -18.12 4.28 20.99
N ILE A 189 -18.73 3.83 22.10
CA ILE A 189 -18.12 2.95 23.11
C ILE A 189 -17.50 1.72 22.44
N LYS A 190 -18.27 1.00 21.61
CA LYS A 190 -17.78 -0.18 20.91
C LYS A 190 -16.52 0.07 20.08
N TYR A 191 -16.46 1.18 19.35
CA TYR A 191 -15.28 1.50 18.54
C TYR A 191 -14.12 2.01 19.37
N TYR A 192 -14.36 2.80 20.41
CA TYR A 192 -13.29 3.18 21.35
C TYR A 192 -12.71 1.95 22.06
N GLU A 193 -13.54 0.98 22.45
CA GLU A 193 -13.10 -0.31 22.97
C GLU A 193 -12.18 -1.06 21.99
N PHE A 194 -12.49 -1.04 20.68
CA PHE A 194 -11.59 -1.62 19.69
C PHE A 194 -10.22 -0.93 19.70
N VAL A 195 -10.18 0.39 19.82
CA VAL A 195 -8.91 1.13 19.86
C VAL A 195 -8.07 0.73 21.07
N VAL A 196 -8.65 0.76 22.27
CA VAL A 196 -7.91 0.52 23.52
C VAL A 196 -7.51 -0.95 23.68
N ASN A 197 -8.33 -1.89 23.18
CA ASN A 197 -8.06 -3.32 23.34
C ASN A 197 -7.11 -3.87 22.27
N LEU A 198 -7.21 -3.39 21.02
CA LEU A 198 -6.40 -3.89 19.91
C LEU A 198 -5.14 -3.07 19.69
N TYR A 199 -5.15 -1.79 20.07
CA TYR A 199 -4.05 -0.87 19.82
C TYR A 199 -3.68 0.01 21.04
N PRO A 200 -3.42 -0.58 22.23
CA PRO A 200 -3.09 0.18 23.44
C PRO A 200 -1.84 1.05 23.29
N GLU A 201 -0.87 0.63 22.48
CA GLU A 201 0.36 1.40 22.20
C GLU A 201 0.16 2.51 21.15
N SER A 202 -1.05 2.69 20.63
CA SER A 202 -1.31 3.70 19.59
C SER A 202 -1.48 5.09 20.23
N PRO A 203 -1.14 6.17 19.51
CA PRO A 203 -1.38 7.52 19.98
C PRO A 203 -2.87 7.89 20.03
N TYR A 204 -3.77 6.96 19.67
CA TYR A 204 -5.23 7.11 19.76
C TYR A 204 -5.82 6.45 21.02
N ALA A 205 -5.07 5.58 21.71
CA ALA A 205 -5.58 4.87 22.88
C ALA A 205 -5.94 5.81 24.05
N PRO A 206 -5.15 6.83 24.41
CA PRO A 206 -5.53 7.77 25.48
C PRO A 206 -6.82 8.52 25.17
N GLN A 207 -6.97 9.02 23.93
CA GLN A 207 -8.16 9.75 23.49
C GLN A 207 -9.37 8.83 23.38
N ALA A 208 -9.16 7.55 23.05
CA ALA A 208 -10.22 6.56 23.05
C ALA A 208 -10.72 6.26 24.48
N LEU A 209 -9.84 6.19 25.48
CA LEU A 209 -10.24 6.06 26.89
C LEU A 209 -11.00 7.31 27.38
N LEU A 210 -10.56 8.51 26.99
CA LEU A 210 -11.32 9.74 27.25
C LEU A 210 -12.71 9.69 26.60
N GLY A 211 -12.79 9.24 25.36
CA GLY A 211 -14.05 9.03 24.65
C GLY A 211 -14.96 7.99 25.34
N LEU A 212 -14.39 6.92 25.91
CA LEU A 212 -15.13 5.94 26.72
C LEU A 212 -15.67 6.56 28.00
N TYR A 213 -14.84 7.31 28.73
CA TYR A 213 -15.25 8.04 29.92
C TYR A 213 -16.43 8.97 29.61
N GLN A 214 -16.28 9.85 28.61
CA GLN A 214 -17.32 10.81 28.22
C GLN A 214 -18.59 10.14 27.69
N SER A 215 -18.46 9.05 26.93
CA SER A 215 -19.61 8.32 26.40
C SER A 215 -20.40 7.62 27.50
N ASN A 216 -19.73 6.96 28.44
CA ASN A 216 -20.37 6.27 29.56
C ASN A 216 -21.07 7.26 30.51
N GLN A 217 -20.46 8.43 30.78
CA GLN A 217 -21.12 9.51 31.52
C GLN A 217 -22.40 9.99 30.81
N ALA A 218 -22.35 10.16 29.50
CA ALA A 218 -23.50 10.65 28.73
C ALA A 218 -24.72 9.70 28.78
N ILE A 219 -24.51 8.40 29.04
CA ILE A 219 -25.57 7.39 29.18
C ILE A 219 -25.83 6.97 30.64
N GLY A 220 -25.12 7.56 31.61
CA GLY A 220 -25.32 7.33 33.05
C GLY A 220 -24.70 6.02 33.58
N TYR A 221 -23.66 5.51 32.92
CA TYR A 221 -22.92 4.33 33.37
C TYR A 221 -21.67 4.75 34.13
N ASP A 222 -21.87 5.32 35.32
CA ASP A 222 -20.81 5.97 36.11
C ASP A 222 -19.67 5.00 36.47
N ASP A 223 -19.98 3.75 36.83
CA ASP A 223 -18.96 2.73 37.14
C ASP A 223 -17.99 2.48 35.96
N LEU A 224 -18.53 2.40 34.74
CA LEU A 224 -17.73 2.19 33.52
C LEU A 224 -16.98 3.45 33.09
N ALA A 225 -17.55 4.62 33.36
CA ALA A 225 -16.86 5.88 33.16
C ALA A 225 -15.62 5.96 34.07
N ASP A 226 -15.80 5.66 35.36
CA ASP A 226 -14.73 5.66 36.36
C ASP A 226 -13.64 4.65 36.00
N GLU A 227 -13.99 3.45 35.53
CA GLU A 227 -13.01 2.47 35.04
C GLU A 227 -12.18 3.03 33.86
N ALA A 228 -12.82 3.66 32.87
CA ALA A 228 -12.13 4.25 31.73
C ALA A 228 -11.20 5.40 32.14
N ARG A 229 -11.65 6.27 33.07
CA ARG A 229 -10.82 7.34 33.66
C ARG A 229 -9.62 6.75 34.37
N ASP A 230 -9.82 5.82 35.29
CA ASP A 230 -8.77 5.30 36.16
C ASP A 230 -7.70 4.60 35.32
N ARG A 231 -8.12 3.85 34.29
CA ARG A 231 -7.21 3.30 33.28
C ARG A 231 -6.45 4.38 32.51
N LEU A 232 -7.10 5.45 32.07
CA LEU A 232 -6.44 6.55 31.38
C LEU A 232 -5.35 7.20 32.23
N LEU A 233 -5.66 7.50 33.49
CA LEU A 233 -4.73 8.13 34.42
C LEU A 233 -3.59 7.19 34.82
N LEU A 234 -3.84 5.89 34.88
CA LEU A 234 -2.83 4.88 35.23
C LEU A 234 -1.91 4.52 34.06
N GLU A 235 -2.48 4.22 32.89
CA GLU A 235 -1.76 3.70 31.72
C GLU A 235 -1.13 4.84 30.90
N TYR A 236 -1.72 6.04 30.90
CA TYR A 236 -1.28 7.19 30.08
C TYR A 236 -1.25 8.53 30.86
N PRO A 237 -0.55 8.59 32.03
CA PRO A 237 -0.60 9.72 32.95
C PRO A 237 -0.15 11.08 32.38
N ASP A 238 0.71 11.04 31.35
CA ASP A 238 1.31 12.20 30.70
C ASP A 238 0.57 12.63 29.42
N SER A 239 -0.53 11.95 29.08
CA SER A 239 -1.31 12.30 27.89
C SER A 239 -2.13 13.58 28.09
N GLU A 240 -2.44 14.26 26.98
CA GLU A 240 -3.37 15.40 26.97
C GLU A 240 -4.74 14.98 27.49
N ALA A 241 -5.22 13.80 27.08
CA ALA A 241 -6.46 13.20 27.54
C ALA A 241 -6.49 13.01 29.08
N ALA A 242 -5.41 12.50 29.68
CA ALA A 242 -5.32 12.37 31.14
C ALA A 242 -5.32 13.73 31.85
N SER A 243 -4.77 14.77 31.22
CA SER A 243 -4.78 16.13 31.76
C SER A 243 -6.18 16.75 31.73
N GLU A 244 -6.95 16.52 30.66
CA GLU A 244 -8.35 16.96 30.54
C GLU A 244 -9.24 16.37 31.65
N VAL A 245 -9.14 15.06 31.90
CA VAL A 245 -9.97 14.43 32.94
C VAL A 245 -9.64 14.93 34.35
N ARG A 246 -8.36 15.19 34.66
CA ARG A 246 -7.97 15.78 35.95
C ARG A 246 -8.63 17.14 36.19
N THR A 247 -8.72 17.97 35.14
CA THR A 247 -9.34 19.30 35.26
C THR A 247 -10.85 19.26 35.43
N ASP A 248 -11.53 18.28 34.81
CA ASP A 248 -12.98 18.10 34.95
C ASP A 248 -13.36 17.71 36.39
N ASP A 249 -12.54 16.88 37.05
CA ASP A 249 -12.78 16.45 38.43
C ASP A 249 -12.57 17.56 39.47
N GLU A 250 -11.62 18.47 39.24
CA GLU A 250 -11.41 19.64 40.12
C GLU A 250 -12.56 20.66 40.06
N GLY A 251 -13.41 20.58 39.03
CA GLY A 251 -14.54 21.49 38.80
C GLY A 251 -15.90 21.01 39.31
N ARG A 252 -16.03 19.77 39.77
CA ARG A 252 -17.26 19.17 40.32
C ARG A 252 -17.31 19.23 41.84
#